data_AF-A0A350G0A6-F1
#
_entry.id   AF-A0A350G0A6-F1
#
_cell.length_a   1.000
_cell.length_b   1.000
_cell.length_c   1.000
_cell.angle_alpha   90.00
_cell.angle_beta   90.00
_cell.angle_gamma   90.00
#
_symmetry.space_group_name_H-M   'P 1'
#
loop_
_entity.id
_entity.type
_entity.pdbx_description
1 polymer ?
#
loop_
_entity_poly.entity_id
_entity_poly.type
_entity_poly.pdbx_seq_one_letter_code
_entity_poly.pdbx_strand_id
1 'polypeptide(L)'
;MTINDQYKKWKETILKRSLDRFKERKEHFETSAGIEIPRVAMPDDGNIVDAHGVPDKRYIEKLGFPGEFPFTRGVQPTMYRSRFWTMRQYAGFSTAEDSNKRYRYLLAQGQTGLSVAFDLPTQIGYDADDPIAHGEVGKVGVSISSVHDMEQLFDQIPLDKVSTSMTINAPAGVLLAMYIAVAKKQGADIKKIRGTIQNDILKEYVARGTYIFPPTPSMRLITDIFSYCASDVPNWNTISVSGYLPSKPL
;
A
#
# COMPACT_ATOMS: atom_id res chain seq x y z
N MET A 1 47.11 -4.82 -4.21
CA MET A 1 46.64 -3.65 -3.45
C MET A 1 45.14 -3.79 -3.33
N THR A 2 44.62 -3.94 -2.11
CA THR A 2 43.18 -4.15 -1.89
C THR A 2 42.41 -2.86 -2.17
N ILE A 3 41.09 -2.96 -2.30
CA ILE A 3 40.22 -1.77 -2.45
C ILE A 3 40.35 -0.82 -1.25
N ASN A 4 40.58 -1.36 -0.06
CA ASN A 4 40.79 -0.59 1.17
C ASN A 4 42.11 0.18 1.16
N ASP A 5 43.18 -0.40 0.61
CA ASP A 5 44.47 0.27 0.49
C ASP A 5 44.38 1.46 -0.47
N GLN A 6 43.67 1.30 -1.58
CA GLN A 6 43.43 2.39 -2.53
C GLN A 6 42.56 3.50 -1.92
N TYR A 7 41.54 3.13 -1.14
CA TYR A 7 40.69 4.08 -0.43
C TYR A 7 41.47 4.88 0.63
N LYS A 8 42.34 4.22 1.41
CA LYS A 8 43.24 4.89 2.36
C LYS A 8 44.16 5.87 1.64
N LYS A 9 44.81 5.43 0.56
CA LYS A 9 45.67 6.29 -0.27
C LYS A 9 44.90 7.52 -0.78
N TRP A 10 43.68 7.33 -1.29
CA TRP A 10 42.85 8.44 -1.75
C TRP A 10 42.49 9.43 -0.63
N LYS A 11 42.13 8.93 0.57
CA LYS A 11 41.84 9.77 1.74
C LYS A 11 43.03 10.66 2.12
N GLU A 12 44.23 10.08 2.14
CA GLU A 12 45.45 10.77 2.60
C GLU A 12 46.06 11.70 1.54
N THR A 13 45.73 11.50 0.26
CA THR A 13 46.31 12.29 -0.84
C THR A 13 45.30 13.26 -1.44
N ILE A 14 44.35 12.75 -2.22
CA ILE A 14 43.41 13.56 -3.02
C ILE A 14 42.39 14.25 -2.12
N LEU A 15 41.75 13.50 -1.21
CA LEU A 15 40.71 14.05 -0.35
C LEU A 15 41.27 15.09 0.61
N LYS A 16 42.36 14.76 1.33
CA LYS A 16 42.99 15.68 2.28
C LYS A 16 43.35 17.01 1.62
N ARG A 17 44.02 16.99 0.47
CA ARG A 17 44.37 18.20 -0.29
C ARG A 17 43.15 19.05 -0.64
N SER A 18 42.02 18.42 -0.95
CA SER A 18 40.77 19.14 -1.23
C SER A 18 40.19 19.77 0.04
N LEU A 19 40.12 19.02 1.15
CA LEU A 19 39.54 19.47 2.42
C LEU A 19 40.36 20.58 3.09
N ASP A 20 41.68 20.57 2.92
CA ASP A 20 42.58 21.63 3.40
C ASP A 20 42.28 22.97 2.70
N ARG A 21 41.79 22.93 1.46
CA ARG A 21 41.42 24.12 0.68
C ARG A 21 39.96 24.52 0.88
N PHE A 22 39.06 23.55 0.91
CA PHE A 22 37.62 23.75 1.01
C PHE A 22 37.01 22.73 1.96
N LYS A 23 36.55 23.19 3.13
CA LYS A 23 35.81 22.36 4.08
C LYS A 23 34.46 21.96 3.50
N GLU A 24 33.94 20.84 3.97
CA GLU A 24 32.59 20.41 3.65
C GLU A 24 31.54 21.30 4.30
N ARG A 25 30.33 21.28 3.74
CA ARG A 25 29.19 22.10 4.19
C ARG A 25 28.64 21.67 5.55
N LYS A 26 28.84 20.40 5.91
CA LYS A 26 28.41 19.78 7.16
C LYS A 26 29.50 18.81 7.60
N GLU A 27 29.58 18.58 8.90
CA GLU A 27 30.45 17.56 9.47
C GLU A 27 29.94 16.15 9.15
N HIS A 28 28.62 15.95 9.24
CA HIS A 28 27.93 14.71 8.85
C HIS A 28 26.84 14.99 7.82
N PHE A 29 26.68 14.06 6.89
CA PHE A 29 25.58 14.06 5.92
C PHE A 29 24.66 12.91 6.27
N GLU A 30 23.39 13.20 6.47
CA GLU A 30 22.41 12.20 6.87
C GLU A 30 21.17 12.27 5.97
N THR A 31 20.51 11.14 5.82
CA THR A 31 19.15 11.08 5.27
C THR A 31 18.15 11.70 6.26
N SER A 32 16.91 11.96 5.82
CA SER A 32 15.82 12.41 6.71
C SER A 32 15.46 11.39 7.81
N ALA A 33 15.95 10.15 7.70
CA ALA A 33 15.78 9.09 8.69
C ALA A 33 16.94 9.03 9.70
N GLY A 34 17.88 9.98 9.67
CA GLY A 34 19.04 9.99 10.57
C GLY A 34 20.11 8.95 10.22
N ILE A 35 20.08 8.40 9.00
CA ILE A 35 21.11 7.46 8.52
C ILE A 35 22.26 8.25 7.93
N GLU A 36 23.45 8.11 8.52
CA GLU A 36 24.68 8.72 8.02
C GLU A 36 25.05 8.18 6.63
N ILE A 37 25.34 9.10 5.73
CA ILE A 37 25.74 8.83 4.35
C ILE A 37 27.26 9.02 4.27
N PRO A 38 28.02 7.96 3.98
CA PRO A 38 29.46 8.10 3.79
C PRO A 38 29.75 8.93 2.55
N ARG A 39 30.89 9.65 2.56
CA ARG A 39 31.36 10.43 1.40
C ARG A 39 31.44 9.62 0.11
N VAL A 40 31.82 8.34 0.23
CA VAL A 40 31.87 7.36 -0.84
C VAL A 40 31.37 6.03 -0.27
N ALA A 41 30.32 5.46 -0.88
CA ALA A 41 29.87 4.11 -0.56
C ALA A 41 30.88 3.10 -1.12
N MET A 42 31.43 2.26 -0.25
CA MET A 42 32.44 1.26 -0.61
C MET A 42 31.80 -0.13 -0.64
N PRO A 43 32.17 -1.02 -1.57
CA PRO A 43 31.68 -2.40 -1.58
C PRO A 43 31.95 -3.16 -0.28
N ASP A 44 33.04 -2.80 0.41
CA ASP A 44 33.46 -3.33 1.72
C ASP A 44 33.05 -2.41 2.88
N ASP A 45 31.94 -1.67 2.77
CA ASP A 45 31.30 -1.01 3.92
C ASP A 45 30.63 -2.01 4.90
N GLY A 46 31.16 -3.23 4.94
CA GLY A 46 30.79 -4.29 5.86
C GLY A 46 29.68 -5.23 5.38
N ASN A 47 29.17 -5.12 4.15
CA ASN A 47 27.91 -5.81 3.81
C ASN A 47 27.79 -6.61 2.50
N ILE A 48 28.73 -6.58 1.54
CA ILE A 48 28.46 -7.23 0.23
C ILE A 48 29.65 -8.00 -0.36
N VAL A 49 30.90 -7.62 -0.08
CA VAL A 49 32.08 -8.38 -0.56
C VAL A 49 33.10 -8.59 0.56
N ASP A 50 33.89 -9.67 0.48
CA ASP A 50 35.07 -9.85 1.31
C ASP A 50 36.24 -8.95 0.86
N ALA A 51 37.36 -9.00 1.59
CA ALA A 51 38.58 -8.23 1.30
C ALA A 51 39.19 -8.48 -0.10
N HIS A 52 38.67 -9.47 -0.84
CA HIS A 52 39.10 -9.86 -2.19
C HIS A 52 38.07 -9.53 -3.28
N GLY A 53 36.93 -8.91 -2.93
CA GLY A 53 35.88 -8.57 -3.88
C GLY A 53 34.97 -9.75 -4.26
N VAL A 54 35.03 -10.85 -3.50
CA VAL A 54 34.14 -12.01 -3.68
C VAL A 54 32.86 -11.76 -2.86
N PRO A 55 31.66 -12.02 -3.41
CA PRO A 55 30.43 -11.89 -2.64
C PRO A 55 30.52 -12.74 -1.36
N ASP A 56 30.41 -12.08 -0.21
CA ASP A 56 30.40 -12.74 1.09
C ASP A 56 29.19 -13.71 1.15
N LYS A 57 29.25 -14.78 1.96
CA LYS A 57 28.09 -15.64 2.27
C LYS A 57 26.85 -14.83 2.66
N ARG A 58 27.06 -13.69 3.32
CA ARG A 58 26.02 -12.72 3.69
C ARG A 58 25.28 -12.12 2.48
N TYR A 59 25.90 -12.06 1.30
CA TYR A 59 25.27 -11.59 0.06
C TYR A 59 24.09 -12.48 -0.32
N ILE A 60 24.30 -13.80 -0.35
CA ILE A 60 23.26 -14.76 -0.70
C ILE A 60 22.19 -14.82 0.41
N GLU A 61 22.59 -14.77 1.67
CA GLU A 61 21.65 -14.78 2.81
C GLU A 61 20.77 -13.51 2.87
N LYS A 62 21.32 -12.32 2.61
CA LYS A 62 20.58 -11.05 2.72
C LYS A 62 19.85 -10.65 1.45
N LEU A 63 20.41 -10.94 0.27
CA LEU A 63 19.80 -10.52 -1.00
C LEU A 63 19.03 -11.67 -1.65
N GLY A 64 19.59 -12.88 -1.67
CA GLY A 64 18.99 -14.05 -2.31
C GLY A 64 18.63 -13.84 -3.79
N PHE A 65 17.67 -14.63 -4.26
CA PHE A 65 17.07 -14.53 -5.59
C PHE A 65 15.60 -14.09 -5.50
N PRO A 66 15.05 -13.44 -6.54
CA PRO A 66 13.63 -13.08 -6.55
C PRO A 66 12.76 -14.34 -6.43
N GLY A 67 11.67 -14.26 -5.65
CA GLY A 67 10.79 -15.40 -5.39
C GLY A 67 11.26 -16.34 -4.28
N GLU A 68 12.40 -16.07 -3.64
CA GLU A 68 12.94 -16.85 -2.52
C GLU A 68 13.17 -15.96 -1.30
N PHE A 69 13.04 -16.52 -0.09
CA PHE A 69 13.38 -15.80 1.15
C PHE A 69 14.84 -15.33 1.09
N PRO A 70 15.17 -14.08 1.49
CA PRO A 70 14.34 -13.11 2.22
C PRO A 70 13.51 -12.15 1.35
N PHE A 71 13.33 -12.44 0.06
CA PHE A 71 12.54 -11.65 -0.91
C PHE A 71 13.02 -10.22 -1.14
N THR A 72 14.25 -9.88 -0.73
CA THR A 72 14.86 -8.55 -0.92
C THR A 72 14.83 -8.11 -2.38
N ARG A 73 14.92 -9.06 -3.33
CA ARG A 73 14.90 -8.80 -4.77
C ARG A 73 13.52 -8.97 -5.42
N GLY A 74 12.48 -9.18 -4.63
CA GLY A 74 11.09 -9.32 -5.07
C GLY A 74 10.46 -10.64 -4.68
N VAL A 75 9.14 -10.61 -4.48
CA VAL A 75 8.33 -11.76 -4.04
C VAL A 75 7.97 -12.74 -5.17
N GLN A 76 8.21 -12.38 -6.43
CA GLN A 76 7.94 -13.23 -7.59
C GLN A 76 9.24 -13.51 -8.36
N PRO A 77 9.49 -14.73 -8.85
CA PRO A 77 10.75 -15.07 -9.51
C PRO A 77 10.97 -14.34 -10.85
N THR A 78 9.90 -13.99 -11.55
CA THR A 78 9.96 -13.33 -12.85
C THR A 78 9.62 -11.83 -12.80
N MET A 79 9.08 -11.36 -11.67
CA MET A 79 8.60 -9.99 -11.46
C MET A 79 7.90 -9.44 -12.71
N TYR A 80 8.31 -8.25 -13.16
CA TYR A 80 7.69 -7.50 -14.24
C TYR A 80 8.06 -8.00 -15.64
N ARG A 81 8.91 -9.03 -15.77
CA ARG A 81 9.15 -9.71 -17.05
C ARG A 81 7.97 -10.59 -17.45
N SER A 82 7.18 -11.05 -16.48
CA SER A 82 5.98 -11.87 -16.70
C SER A 82 4.71 -11.03 -16.61
N ARG A 83 4.55 -10.28 -15.52
CA ARG A 83 3.35 -9.46 -15.28
C ARG A 83 3.75 -8.11 -14.71
N PHE A 84 3.29 -7.03 -15.33
CA PHE A 84 3.41 -5.69 -14.76
C PHE A 84 2.65 -5.59 -13.44
N TRP A 85 3.01 -4.59 -12.62
CA TRP A 85 2.23 -4.25 -11.45
C TRP A 85 0.80 -3.84 -11.87
N THR A 86 -0.16 -4.05 -10.98
CA THR A 86 -1.53 -3.58 -11.21
C THR A 86 -1.53 -2.05 -11.19
N MET A 87 -1.88 -1.43 -12.32
CA MET A 87 -2.15 0.00 -12.37
C MET A 87 -3.50 0.22 -11.71
N ARG A 88 -3.48 0.85 -10.53
CA ARG A 88 -4.67 1.00 -9.69
C ARG A 88 -4.78 2.44 -9.18
N GLN A 89 -5.50 3.28 -9.93
CA GLN A 89 -5.74 4.66 -9.52
C GLN A 89 -6.81 4.72 -8.44
N TYR A 90 -6.50 5.48 -7.38
CA TYR A 90 -7.44 5.85 -6.34
C TYR A 90 -8.47 6.82 -6.91
N ALA A 91 -9.74 6.43 -6.91
CA ALA A 91 -10.82 7.22 -7.47
C ALA A 91 -12.13 7.00 -6.71
N GLY A 92 -12.96 8.03 -6.71
CA GLY A 92 -14.24 8.08 -6.00
C GLY A 92 -14.46 9.51 -5.57
N PHE A 93 -15.56 10.11 -6.00
CA PHE A 93 -16.00 11.43 -5.57
C PHE A 93 -17.50 11.55 -5.85
N SER A 94 -18.18 12.36 -5.05
CA SER A 94 -19.60 12.64 -5.21
C SER A 94 -20.46 11.36 -5.12
N THR A 95 -21.33 11.13 -6.09
CA THR A 95 -22.30 10.03 -6.11
C THR A 95 -21.70 8.71 -6.59
N ALA A 96 -22.39 7.61 -6.30
CA ALA A 96 -22.04 6.29 -6.82
C ALA A 96 -22.05 6.25 -8.36
N GLU A 97 -23.00 6.92 -9.01
CA GLU A 97 -23.11 7.01 -10.47
C GLU A 97 -21.93 7.75 -11.10
N ASP A 98 -21.52 8.89 -10.53
CA ASP A 98 -20.39 9.66 -11.07
C ASP A 98 -19.06 8.94 -10.86
N SER A 99 -18.91 8.26 -9.71
CA SER A 99 -17.77 7.38 -9.44
C SER A 99 -17.74 6.19 -10.39
N ASN A 100 -18.90 5.57 -10.70
CA ASN A 100 -19.00 4.50 -11.69
C ASN A 100 -18.55 4.97 -13.08
N LYS A 101 -19.05 6.12 -13.57
CA LYS A 101 -18.63 6.71 -14.86
C LYS A 101 -17.11 6.88 -14.90
N ARG A 102 -16.50 7.34 -13.81
CA ARG A 102 -15.05 7.47 -13.68
C ARG A 102 -14.34 6.11 -13.73
N TYR A 103 -14.85 5.09 -13.04
CA TYR A 103 -14.27 3.74 -13.05
C TYR A 103 -14.32 3.12 -14.44
N ARG A 104 -15.45 3.23 -15.14
CA ARG A 104 -15.57 2.73 -16.52
C ARG A 104 -14.63 3.44 -17.48
N TYR A 105 -14.49 4.76 -17.35
CA TYR A 105 -13.49 5.53 -18.11
C TYR A 105 -12.07 5.01 -17.84
N LEU A 106 -11.68 4.84 -16.57
CA LEU A 106 -10.35 4.37 -16.19
C LEU A 106 -10.06 2.96 -16.73
N LEU A 107 -11.02 2.04 -16.63
CA LEU A 107 -10.91 0.69 -17.22
C LEU A 107 -10.74 0.75 -18.74
N ALA A 108 -11.49 1.62 -19.42
CA ALA A 108 -11.35 1.83 -20.86
C ALA A 108 -9.99 2.42 -21.28
N GLN A 109 -9.33 3.17 -20.38
CA GLN A 109 -7.96 3.67 -20.58
C GLN A 109 -6.86 2.65 -20.22
N GLY A 110 -7.23 1.39 -19.94
CA GLY A 110 -6.27 0.30 -19.69
C GLY A 110 -5.93 0.08 -18.22
N GLN A 111 -6.66 0.71 -17.27
CA GLN A 111 -6.51 0.39 -15.86
C GLN A 111 -6.89 -1.06 -15.58
N THR A 112 -6.07 -1.80 -14.83
CA THR A 112 -6.22 -3.25 -14.62
C THR A 112 -6.86 -3.63 -13.28
N GLY A 113 -7.17 -2.65 -12.43
CA GLY A 113 -7.95 -2.84 -11.21
C GLY A 113 -8.45 -1.51 -10.65
N LEU A 114 -9.53 -1.53 -9.88
CA LEU A 114 -10.16 -0.32 -9.33
C LEU A 114 -9.69 -0.04 -7.90
N SER A 115 -9.60 1.21 -7.47
CA SER A 115 -9.47 1.54 -6.05
C SER A 115 -10.52 2.56 -5.65
N VAL A 116 -11.39 2.16 -4.73
CA VAL A 116 -12.53 2.95 -4.26
C VAL A 116 -12.10 3.83 -3.09
N ALA A 117 -12.37 5.12 -3.23
CA ALA A 117 -12.27 6.14 -2.20
C ALA A 117 -13.65 6.44 -1.64
N PHE A 118 -13.88 6.24 -0.34
CA PHE A 118 -15.16 6.54 0.30
C PHE A 118 -15.16 7.94 0.92
N ASP A 119 -16.32 8.57 1.03
CA ASP A 119 -16.46 9.83 1.73
C ASP A 119 -16.20 9.67 3.25
N LEU A 120 -16.19 10.79 3.98
CA LEU A 120 -15.95 10.73 5.43
C LEU A 120 -17.09 10.00 6.16
N PRO A 121 -18.38 10.33 5.96
CA PRO A 121 -19.50 9.63 6.62
C PRO A 121 -19.43 8.10 6.50
N THR A 122 -19.24 7.57 5.28
CA THR A 122 -19.10 6.13 5.06
C THR A 122 -17.87 5.56 5.79
N GLN A 123 -16.76 6.31 5.88
CA GLN A 123 -15.56 5.85 6.60
C GLN A 123 -15.76 5.74 8.12
N ILE A 124 -16.60 6.59 8.70
CA ILE A 124 -16.90 6.60 10.15
C ILE A 124 -18.26 5.95 10.48
N GLY A 125 -18.90 5.30 9.52
CA GLY A 125 -20.07 4.46 9.74
C GLY A 125 -21.39 5.21 9.92
N TYR A 126 -21.53 6.40 9.32
CA TYR A 126 -22.79 7.14 9.26
C TYR A 126 -23.41 7.06 7.86
N ASP A 127 -24.74 7.01 7.84
CA ASP A 127 -25.53 7.15 6.62
C ASP A 127 -25.56 8.62 6.17
N ALA A 128 -25.83 8.84 4.89
CA ALA A 128 -25.78 10.17 4.28
C ALA A 128 -26.82 11.17 4.83
N ASP A 129 -27.89 10.67 5.46
CA ASP A 129 -28.94 11.48 6.09
C ASP A 129 -28.72 11.70 7.60
N ASP A 130 -27.65 11.15 8.19
CA ASP A 130 -27.30 11.43 9.57
C ASP A 130 -26.92 12.91 9.74
N PRO A 131 -27.42 13.62 10.78
CA PRO A 131 -27.06 15.00 11.05
C PRO A 131 -25.54 15.27 11.14
N ILE A 132 -24.75 14.30 11.61
CA ILE A 132 -23.27 14.38 11.70
C ILE A 132 -22.63 14.36 10.30
N ALA A 133 -23.24 13.71 9.32
CA ALA A 133 -22.72 13.59 7.97
C ALA A 133 -22.86 14.88 7.13
N HIS A 134 -23.68 15.83 7.60
CA HIS A 134 -24.03 17.03 6.85
C HIS A 134 -22.79 17.83 6.42
N GLY A 135 -22.66 18.11 5.11
CA GLY A 135 -21.55 18.86 4.53
C GLY A 135 -20.32 18.03 4.16
N GLU A 136 -20.28 16.75 4.50
CA GLU A 136 -19.16 15.84 4.18
C GLU A 136 -19.54 14.70 3.22
N VAL A 137 -20.83 14.50 2.97
CA VAL A 137 -21.37 13.53 2.00
C VAL A 137 -20.78 13.76 0.60
N GLY A 138 -20.13 12.73 0.05
CA GLY A 138 -19.58 12.74 -1.31
C GLY A 138 -18.39 13.69 -1.55
N LYS A 139 -17.88 14.37 -0.52
CA LYS A 139 -16.89 15.46 -0.69
C LYS A 139 -15.47 14.97 -0.99
N VAL A 140 -15.04 13.94 -0.28
CA VAL A 140 -13.67 13.39 -0.34
C VAL A 140 -13.61 11.97 -0.91
N GLY A 141 -14.76 11.44 -1.32
CA GLY A 141 -14.93 10.09 -1.84
C GLY A 141 -16.37 9.85 -2.26
N VAL A 142 -16.68 8.62 -2.68
CA VAL A 142 -18.05 8.20 -2.96
C VAL A 142 -18.83 8.00 -1.67
N SER A 143 -20.08 8.46 -1.63
CA SER A 143 -21.00 8.15 -0.54
C SER A 143 -21.68 6.81 -0.75
N ILE A 144 -21.63 5.93 0.25
CA ILE A 144 -22.28 4.62 0.27
C ILE A 144 -23.00 4.46 1.61
N SER A 145 -24.33 4.44 1.59
CA SER A 145 -25.17 4.19 2.77
C SER A 145 -25.89 2.84 2.68
N SER A 146 -25.99 2.26 1.48
CA SER A 146 -26.76 1.05 1.24
C SER A 146 -26.14 0.14 0.17
N VAL A 147 -26.69 -1.07 0.05
CA VAL A 147 -26.36 -1.96 -1.06
C VAL A 147 -26.78 -1.37 -2.41
N HIS A 148 -27.79 -0.49 -2.46
CA HIS A 148 -28.21 0.16 -3.70
C HIS A 148 -27.12 1.07 -4.26
N ASP A 149 -26.45 1.84 -3.40
CA ASP A 149 -25.34 2.68 -3.81
C ASP A 149 -24.17 1.83 -4.32
N MET A 150 -23.91 0.69 -3.67
CA MET A 150 -22.90 -0.27 -4.12
C MET A 150 -23.24 -0.89 -5.48
N GLU A 151 -24.52 -1.15 -5.75
CA GLU A 151 -25.00 -1.62 -7.06
C GLU A 151 -24.77 -0.56 -8.14
N GLN A 152 -25.12 0.71 -7.88
CA GLN A 152 -24.86 1.82 -8.79
C GLN A 152 -23.36 2.01 -9.02
N LEU A 153 -22.54 1.90 -7.97
CA LEU A 153 -21.09 2.07 -8.05
C LEU A 153 -20.44 1.08 -9.01
N PHE A 154 -20.96 -0.16 -9.06
CA PHE A 154 -20.42 -1.24 -9.89
C PHE A 154 -21.33 -1.63 -11.05
N ASP A 155 -22.29 -0.79 -11.42
CA ASP A 155 -23.11 -1.01 -12.61
C ASP A 155 -22.22 -1.15 -13.85
N GLN A 156 -22.53 -2.13 -14.70
CA GLN A 156 -21.75 -2.47 -15.90
C GLN A 156 -20.26 -2.80 -15.65
N ILE A 157 -19.85 -3.09 -14.41
CA ILE A 157 -18.49 -3.52 -14.06
C ILE A 157 -18.56 -4.96 -13.54
N PRO A 158 -18.06 -5.96 -14.30
CA PRO A 158 -18.11 -7.37 -13.90
C PRO A 158 -17.10 -7.66 -12.77
N LEU A 159 -17.60 -7.90 -11.56
CA LEU A 159 -16.78 -8.06 -10.34
C LEU A 159 -15.96 -9.37 -10.29
N ASP A 160 -16.26 -10.34 -11.14
CA ASP A 160 -15.47 -11.58 -11.33
C ASP A 160 -14.22 -11.37 -12.20
N LYS A 161 -14.22 -10.32 -13.03
CA LYS A 161 -13.15 -10.02 -13.98
C LYS A 161 -12.23 -8.91 -13.51
N VAL A 162 -12.75 -7.96 -12.74
CA VAL A 162 -12.00 -6.79 -12.25
C VAL A 162 -11.57 -6.99 -10.81
N SER A 163 -10.31 -6.69 -10.50
CA SER A 163 -9.87 -6.65 -9.10
C SER A 163 -10.19 -5.29 -8.48
N THR A 164 -10.81 -5.27 -7.31
CA THR A 164 -11.22 -4.03 -6.63
C THR A 164 -10.53 -3.89 -5.28
N SER A 165 -9.95 -2.72 -5.02
CA SER A 165 -9.44 -2.34 -3.70
C SER A 165 -10.40 -1.33 -3.08
N MET A 166 -10.71 -1.49 -1.81
CA MET A 166 -11.58 -0.60 -1.05
C MET A 166 -10.78 -0.02 0.13
N THR A 167 -10.51 1.29 0.09
CA THR A 167 -9.76 1.98 1.15
C THR A 167 -10.69 2.30 2.33
N ILE A 168 -11.10 1.25 3.04
CA ILE A 168 -12.05 1.29 4.15
C ILE A 168 -11.51 0.50 5.34
N ASN A 169 -11.76 0.98 6.56
CA ASN A 169 -11.21 0.41 7.79
C ASN A 169 -12.30 0.04 8.80
N ALA A 170 -12.76 0.98 9.63
CA ALA A 170 -13.68 0.64 10.71
C ALA A 170 -14.98 -0.07 10.25
N PRO A 171 -15.63 0.33 9.15
CA PRO A 171 -16.79 -0.39 8.60
C PRO A 171 -16.42 -1.38 7.49
N ALA A 172 -15.15 -1.80 7.36
CA ALA A 172 -14.69 -2.64 6.25
C ALA A 172 -15.50 -3.93 6.06
N GLY A 173 -15.92 -4.57 7.15
CA GLY A 173 -16.76 -5.77 7.08
C GLY A 173 -18.12 -5.52 6.43
N VAL A 174 -18.74 -4.36 6.70
CA VAL A 174 -20.04 -3.97 6.12
C VAL A 174 -19.90 -3.72 4.62
N LEU A 175 -18.89 -2.92 4.22
CA LEU A 175 -18.67 -2.61 2.81
C LEU A 175 -18.23 -3.85 2.01
N LEU A 176 -17.47 -4.77 2.62
CA LEU A 176 -17.17 -6.07 2.01
C LEU A 176 -18.43 -6.91 1.83
N ALA A 177 -19.33 -6.96 2.82
CA ALA A 177 -20.59 -7.67 2.71
C ALA A 177 -21.47 -7.11 1.57
N MET A 178 -21.56 -5.78 1.45
CA MET A 178 -22.25 -5.11 0.34
C MET A 178 -21.62 -5.47 -1.01
N TYR A 179 -20.29 -5.41 -1.13
CA TYR A 179 -19.57 -5.79 -2.34
C TYR A 179 -19.86 -7.24 -2.75
N ILE A 180 -19.84 -8.17 -1.80
CA ILE A 180 -20.15 -9.59 -2.04
C ILE A 180 -21.61 -9.76 -2.47
N ALA A 181 -22.54 -9.03 -1.87
CA ALA A 181 -23.95 -9.07 -2.26
C ALA A 181 -24.16 -8.62 -3.71
N VAL A 182 -23.50 -7.54 -4.13
CA VAL A 182 -23.52 -7.07 -5.53
C VAL A 182 -22.87 -8.10 -6.47
N ALA A 183 -21.74 -8.69 -6.09
CA ALA A 183 -21.09 -9.73 -6.88
C ALA A 183 -22.02 -10.94 -7.08
N LYS A 184 -22.70 -11.40 -6.02
CA LYS A 184 -23.71 -12.47 -6.09
C LYS A 184 -24.87 -12.09 -7.02
N LYS A 185 -25.37 -10.85 -6.93
CA LYS A 185 -26.44 -10.34 -7.79
C LYS A 185 -26.05 -10.32 -9.26
N GLN A 186 -24.78 -10.04 -9.57
CA GLN A 186 -24.22 -10.14 -10.93
C GLN A 186 -24.01 -11.60 -11.41
N GLY A 187 -24.20 -12.60 -10.54
CA GLY A 187 -23.96 -14.02 -10.85
C GLY A 187 -22.50 -14.46 -10.71
N ALA A 188 -21.65 -13.66 -10.05
CA ALA A 188 -20.25 -14.02 -9.84
C ALA A 188 -20.10 -15.15 -8.81
N ASP A 189 -19.15 -16.06 -9.08
CA ASP A 189 -18.66 -17.00 -8.08
C ASP A 189 -17.78 -16.24 -7.08
N ILE A 190 -18.28 -16.06 -5.86
CA ILE A 190 -17.59 -15.32 -4.80
C ILE A 190 -16.22 -15.91 -4.45
N LYS A 191 -15.97 -17.19 -4.75
CA LYS A 191 -14.65 -17.78 -4.51
C LYS A 191 -13.60 -17.27 -5.50
N LYS A 192 -14.02 -16.68 -6.64
CA LYS A 192 -13.14 -16.17 -7.71
C LYS A 192 -12.97 -14.66 -7.70
N ILE A 193 -13.80 -13.92 -6.96
CA ILE A 193 -13.65 -12.46 -6.88
C ILE A 193 -12.31 -12.13 -6.23
N ARG A 194 -11.65 -11.09 -6.75
CA ARG A 194 -10.33 -10.67 -6.33
C ARG A 194 -10.39 -9.24 -5.85
N GLY A 195 -9.77 -8.94 -4.73
CA GLY A 195 -9.77 -7.59 -4.23
C GLY A 195 -9.02 -7.43 -2.94
N THR A 196 -9.16 -6.25 -2.35
CA THR A 196 -8.52 -5.88 -1.10
C THR A 196 -9.44 -4.94 -0.34
N ILE A 197 -9.57 -5.14 0.97
CA ILE A 197 -10.01 -4.08 1.89
C ILE A 197 -8.79 -3.60 2.67
N GLN A 198 -8.75 -2.31 3.03
CA GLN A 198 -7.61 -1.81 3.81
C GLN A 198 -7.57 -2.46 5.20
N ASN A 199 -8.68 -2.41 5.95
CA ASN A 199 -8.91 -3.19 7.17
C ASN A 199 -7.76 -3.14 8.20
N ASP A 200 -7.04 -2.03 8.25
CA ASP A 200 -5.93 -1.80 9.18
C ASP A 200 -6.40 -0.76 10.19
N ILE A 201 -6.94 -1.21 11.32
CA ILE A 201 -7.48 -0.30 12.34
C ILE A 201 -6.38 0.31 13.22
N LEU A 202 -5.22 -0.33 13.36
CA LEU A 202 -4.17 0.16 14.27
C LEU A 202 -3.65 1.52 13.82
N LYS A 203 -3.45 1.70 12.52
CA LYS A 203 -3.07 3.00 11.94
C LYS A 203 -4.17 4.08 12.04
N GLU A 204 -5.44 3.69 12.23
CA GLU A 204 -6.51 4.65 12.49
C GLU A 204 -6.32 5.33 13.84
N TYR A 205 -6.00 4.57 14.89
CA TYR A 205 -5.77 5.14 16.22
C TYR A 205 -4.48 5.99 16.28
N VAL A 206 -3.44 5.59 15.56
CA VAL A 206 -2.12 6.26 15.62
C VAL A 206 -2.09 7.55 14.80
N ALA A 207 -2.81 7.63 13.67
CA ALA A 207 -2.58 8.72 12.72
C ALA A 207 -3.83 9.28 12.03
N ARG A 208 -4.76 8.43 11.59
CA ARG A 208 -5.83 8.85 10.65
C ARG A 208 -7.15 9.25 11.30
N GLY A 209 -7.51 8.65 12.43
CA GLY A 209 -8.65 9.05 13.25
C GLY A 209 -10.03 8.58 12.77
N THR A 210 -10.14 7.68 11.78
CA THR A 210 -11.45 7.19 11.27
C THR A 210 -11.88 5.86 11.93
N TYR A 211 -11.68 5.75 13.24
CA TYR A 211 -12.12 4.59 14.03
C TYR A 211 -13.53 4.79 14.60
N ILE A 212 -14.27 3.70 14.80
CA ILE A 212 -15.64 3.71 15.36
C ILE A 212 -15.64 3.12 16.77
N PHE A 213 -15.08 1.92 16.93
CA PHE A 213 -15.07 1.19 18.20
C PHE A 213 -13.72 1.34 18.92
N PRO A 214 -13.62 0.97 20.22
CA PRO A 214 -12.34 0.81 20.91
C PRO A 214 -11.44 -0.27 20.26
N PRO A 215 -10.12 -0.30 20.56
CA PRO A 215 -9.18 -1.20 19.89
C PRO A 215 -9.55 -2.69 19.94
N THR A 216 -9.93 -3.23 21.10
CA THR A 216 -10.23 -4.65 21.27
C THR A 216 -11.38 -5.15 20.38
N PRO A 217 -12.59 -4.54 20.40
CA PRO A 217 -13.67 -4.97 19.50
C PRO A 217 -13.33 -4.74 18.03
N SER A 218 -12.59 -3.67 17.68
CA SER A 218 -12.14 -3.47 16.30
C SER A 218 -11.21 -4.58 15.82
N MET A 219 -10.26 -5.02 16.66
CA MET A 219 -9.38 -6.15 16.34
C MET A 219 -10.15 -7.46 16.15
N ARG A 220 -11.20 -7.68 16.94
CA ARG A 220 -12.09 -8.83 16.73
C ARG A 220 -12.74 -8.79 15.35
N LEU A 221 -13.29 -7.65 14.92
CA LEU A 221 -13.91 -7.51 13.61
C LEU A 221 -12.92 -7.81 12.47
N ILE A 222 -11.67 -7.39 12.61
CA ILE A 222 -10.59 -7.74 11.67
C ILE A 222 -10.40 -9.27 11.60
N THR A 223 -10.32 -9.95 12.74
CA THR A 223 -10.15 -11.41 12.76
C THR A 223 -11.38 -12.17 12.23
N ASP A 224 -12.58 -11.66 12.46
CA ASP A 224 -13.82 -12.24 11.92
C ASP A 224 -13.82 -12.17 10.38
N ILE A 225 -13.36 -11.05 9.80
CA ILE A 225 -13.16 -10.88 8.36
C ILE A 225 -12.11 -11.87 7.82
N PHE A 226 -11.01 -12.09 8.56
CA PHE A 226 -9.98 -13.05 8.16
C PHE A 226 -10.54 -14.46 8.06
N SER A 227 -11.28 -14.87 9.09
CA SER A 227 -11.92 -16.19 9.17
C SER A 227 -12.89 -16.39 8.00
N TYR A 228 -13.79 -15.42 7.77
CA TYR A 228 -14.78 -15.49 6.70
C TYR A 228 -14.15 -15.54 5.29
N CYS A 229 -13.16 -14.69 5.02
CA CYS A 229 -12.53 -14.68 3.69
C CYS A 229 -11.71 -15.95 3.43
N ALA A 230 -11.09 -16.54 4.46
CA ALA A 230 -10.34 -17.79 4.32
C ALA A 230 -11.23 -18.95 3.83
N SER A 231 -12.49 -19.01 4.26
CA SER A 231 -13.45 -20.05 3.85
C SER A 231 -14.21 -19.71 2.58
N ASP A 232 -14.74 -18.50 2.47
CA ASP A 232 -15.79 -18.15 1.50
C ASP A 232 -15.27 -17.31 0.32
N VAL A 233 -14.24 -16.49 0.55
CA VAL A 233 -13.69 -15.54 -0.44
C VAL A 233 -12.15 -15.63 -0.48
N PRO A 234 -11.57 -16.80 -0.77
CA PRO A 234 -10.15 -17.08 -0.54
C PRO A 234 -9.17 -16.26 -1.40
N ASN A 235 -9.67 -15.63 -2.47
CA ASN A 235 -8.88 -14.77 -3.35
C ASN A 235 -8.93 -13.28 -2.95
N TRP A 236 -9.52 -12.97 -1.79
CA TRP A 236 -9.58 -11.62 -1.23
C TRP A 236 -8.40 -11.35 -0.31
N ASN A 237 -7.71 -10.23 -0.51
CA ASN A 237 -6.71 -9.74 0.43
C ASN A 237 -7.44 -9.06 1.60
N THR A 238 -7.42 -9.70 2.75
CA THR A 238 -8.24 -9.32 3.92
C THR A 238 -7.74 -8.11 4.68
N ILE A 239 -6.49 -7.70 4.44
CA ILE A 239 -5.86 -6.55 5.05
C ILE A 239 -4.78 -5.99 4.14
N SER A 240 -4.59 -4.67 4.20
CA SER A 240 -3.45 -3.96 3.64
C SER A 240 -2.78 -3.18 4.77
N VAL A 241 -1.80 -3.82 5.44
CA VAL A 241 -1.01 -3.20 6.51
C VAL A 241 -0.29 -1.97 5.94
N SER A 242 -0.65 -0.79 6.46
CA SER A 242 -0.39 0.48 5.78
C SER A 242 0.67 1.31 6.51
N GLY A 243 1.84 1.46 5.90
CA GLY A 243 2.83 2.49 6.25
C GLY A 243 2.57 3.85 5.61
N TYR A 244 1.68 3.89 4.59
CA TYR A 244 1.25 5.14 3.96
C TYR A 244 0.21 5.83 4.83
N LEU A 245 0.57 7.00 5.33
CA LEU A 245 -0.31 7.94 5.99
C LEU A 245 -0.19 9.26 5.25
N PRO A 246 -1.26 10.06 5.11
CA PRO A 246 -1.06 11.45 4.77
C PRO A 246 -0.12 12.00 5.84
N SER A 247 1.10 12.39 5.42
CA SER A 247 2.02 13.08 6.30
C SER A 247 1.25 14.27 6.84
N LYS A 248 0.90 14.25 8.13
CA LYS A 248 0.47 15.48 8.79
C LYS A 248 1.63 16.45 8.61
N PRO A 249 1.44 17.62 8.00
CA PRO A 249 2.44 18.66 8.19
C PRO A 249 2.59 18.82 9.70
N LEU A 250 3.81 18.62 10.19
CA LEU A 250 4.19 19.02 11.54
C LEU A 250 3.95 20.52 11.71
#